data_AF-A0A356UF67-F1
#
_entry.id   AF-A0A356UF67-F1
#
_cell.length_a   1.000
_cell.length_b   1.000
_cell.length_c   1.000
_cell.angle_alpha   90.00
_cell.angle_beta   90.00
_cell.angle_gamma   90.00
#
_symmetry.space_group_name_H-M   'P 1'
#
loop_
_entity.id
_entity.type
_entity.pdbx_description
1 polymer ?
#
loop_
_entity_poly.entity_id
_entity_poly.type
_entity_poly.pdbx_seq_one_letter_code
_entity_poly.pdbx_strand_id
1 'polypeptide(L)' 'LIIDAGFYWDAGHSYGNVQRDSVESNEGYLLPVPGGLGPVLIAKLCENLSRAGRINRGII' A
#
# COMPACT_ATOMS: atom_id res chain seq x y z
N LEU A 1 1.23 14.24 5.12
CA LEU A 1 0.92 12.84 4.75
C LEU A 1 2.23 12.14 4.46
N ILE A 2 2.55 11.11 5.21
CA ILE A 2 3.72 10.25 5.00
C ILE A 2 3.19 8.92 4.48
N ILE A 3 3.69 8.51 3.32
CA ILE A 3 3.31 7.28 2.66
C ILE A 3 4.49 6.31 2.81
N ASP A 4 4.31 5.32 3.68
CA ASP A 4 5.26 4.22 3.81
C ASP A 4 4.90 3.12 2.80
N ALA A 5 5.62 3.10 1.69
CA ALA A 5 5.51 2.06 0.66
C ALA A 5 6.41 0.84 0.94
N GLY A 6 7.11 0.88 2.06
CA GLY A 6 7.97 -0.19 2.55
C GLY A 6 7.18 -1.38 3.08
N PHE A 7 7.77 -2.56 2.94
CA PHE A 7 7.31 -3.76 3.59
C PHE A 7 8.49 -4.67 3.90
N TYR A 8 8.59 -5.10 5.16
CA TYR A 8 9.37 -6.27 5.53
C TYR A 8 8.65 -7.07 6.61
N TRP A 9 8.97 -8.37 6.66
CA TRP A 9 8.46 -9.29 7.67
C TRP A 9 9.56 -9.58 8.67
N ASP A 10 9.25 -9.43 9.95
CA ASP A 10 10.16 -9.79 11.03
C ASP A 10 9.37 -10.31 12.24
N ALA A 11 9.90 -11.33 12.92
CA ALA A 11 9.32 -11.89 14.15
C ALA A 11 7.77 -12.08 14.15
N GLY A 12 7.19 -12.54 13.02
CA GLY A 12 5.75 -12.78 12.90
C GLY A 12 4.89 -11.54 12.64
N HIS A 13 5.51 -10.39 12.41
CA HIS A 13 4.85 -9.10 12.22
C HIS A 13 5.31 -8.42 10.92
N SER A 14 4.44 -7.59 10.37
CA SER A 14 4.71 -6.78 9.18
C SER A 14 5.09 -5.36 9.59
N TYR A 15 6.15 -4.83 8.98
CA TYR A 15 6.68 -3.50 9.27
C TYR A 15 6.84 -2.69 7.98
N GLY A 16 6.80 -1.37 8.13
CA GLY A 16 7.15 -0.40 7.09
C GLY A 16 8.57 0.14 7.29
N ASN A 17 9.06 0.96 6.36
CA ASN A 17 10.41 1.53 6.46
C ASN A 17 10.52 2.71 7.43
N VAL A 18 9.40 3.35 7.80
CA VAL A 18 9.41 4.52 8.66
C VAL A 18 9.48 4.11 10.13
N GLN A 19 10.50 4.62 10.83
CA GLN A 19 10.53 4.59 12.29
C GLN A 19 9.50 5.58 12.84
N ARG A 20 8.35 5.09 13.31
CA ARG A 20 7.20 5.90 13.75
C ARG A 20 7.58 7.04 14.71
N ASP A 21 8.34 6.72 15.75
CA ASP A 21 8.71 7.65 16.81
C ASP A 21 9.47 8.88 16.28
N SER A 22 10.24 8.70 15.20
CA SER A 22 11.00 9.79 14.57
C SER A 22 10.12 10.83 13.86
N VAL A 23 8.85 10.50 13.58
CA VAL A 23 7.91 11.35 12.83
C VAL A 23 6.68 11.75 13.63
N GLU A 24 6.62 11.44 14.93
CA GLU A 24 5.46 11.75 15.79
C GLU A 24 5.20 13.26 15.93
N SER A 25 6.23 14.09 15.80
CA SER A 25 6.10 15.56 15.84
C SER A 25 5.53 16.16 14.55
N ASN A 26 5.35 15.36 13.50
CA ASN A 26 4.76 15.83 12.26
C ASN A 26 3.24 15.96 12.42
N GLU A 27 2.66 17.13 12.13
CA GLU A 27 1.21 17.34 12.17
C GLU A 27 0.42 16.52 11.12
N GLY A 28 1.12 15.82 10.22
CA GLY A 28 0.53 15.00 9.17
C GLY A 28 0.21 13.55 9.58
N TYR A 29 -0.54 12.88 8.72
CA TYR A 29 -0.87 11.46 8.89
C TYR A 29 0.22 10.54 8.33
N LEU A 30 0.65 9.54 9.11
CA LEU A 30 1.45 8.40 8.65
C LEU A 30 0.51 7.24 8.29
N LEU A 31 0.57 6.79 7.04
CA LEU A 31 -0.16 5.61 6.61
C LEU A 31 0.37 4.36 7.33
N PRO A 32 -0.51 3.51 7.93
CA PRO A 32 -0.06 2.41 8.77
C PRO A 32 0.53 1.25 7.95
N VAL A 33 1.43 0.50 8.57
CA VAL A 33 1.87 -0.82 8.10
C VAL A 33 1.76 -1.80 9.27
N PRO A 34 1.04 -2.94 9.13
CA PRO A 34 0.22 -3.34 7.98
C PRO A 34 -1.07 -2.50 7.85
N GLY A 35 -1.82 -2.71 6.76
CA GLY A 35 -3.16 -2.12 6.57
C GLY A 35 -3.20 -0.81 5.76
N GLY A 36 -2.06 -0.25 5.40
CA GLY A 36 -1.94 0.93 4.54
C GLY A 36 -1.91 0.60 3.05
N LEU A 37 -0.76 0.80 2.42
CA LEU A 37 -0.62 0.68 0.96
C LEU A 37 -0.85 -0.74 0.44
N GLY A 38 -0.45 -1.77 1.19
CA GLY A 38 -0.48 -3.17 0.73
C GLY A 38 -1.83 -3.61 0.14
N PRO A 39 -2.95 -3.53 0.88
CA PRO A 39 -4.28 -3.85 0.36
C PRO A 39 -4.70 -3.02 -0.86
N VAL A 40 -4.33 -1.74 -0.92
CA VAL A 40 -4.65 -0.85 -2.04
C VAL A 40 -3.91 -1.27 -3.31
N LEU A 41 -2.63 -1.67 -3.19
CA LEU A 41 -1.84 -2.15 -4.32
C LEU A 41 -2.44 -3.43 -4.92
N ILE A 42 -2.93 -4.36 -4.08
CA ILE A 42 -3.62 -5.57 -4.53
C ILE A 42 -4.92 -5.19 -5.28
N ALA A 43 -5.73 -4.29 -4.70
CA ALA A 43 -6.95 -3.85 -5.34
C ALA A 43 -6.69 -3.19 -6.71
N LYS A 44 -5.66 -2.34 -6.80
CA LYS A 44 -5.26 -1.69 -8.06
C LYS A 44 -4.72 -2.68 -9.09
N LEU A 45 -3.99 -3.69 -8.67
CA LEU A 45 -3.57 -4.77 -9.57
C LEU A 45 -4.79 -5.49 -10.16
N CYS A 46 -5.77 -5.85 -9.32
CA CYS A 46 -7.00 -6.49 -9.78
C CYS A 46 -7.81 -5.58 -10.72
N GLU A 47 -7.92 -4.29 -10.40
CA GLU A 47 -8.58 -3.30 -11.26
C GLU A 47 -7.92 -3.23 -12.64
N ASN A 48 -6.59 -3.13 -12.67
CA ASN A 48 -5.81 -3.04 -13.91
C ASN A 48 -5.91 -4.33 -14.72
N LEU A 49 -5.86 -5.49 -14.07
CA LEU A 49 -6.05 -6.79 -14.72
C LEU A 49 -7.45 -6.91 -15.33
N SER A 50 -8.48 -6.51 -14.60
CA SER A 50 -9.87 -6.52 -15.08
C SER A 50 -10.05 -5.60 -16.28
N ARG A 51 -9.47 -4.39 -16.23
CA ARG A 51 -9.46 -3.43 -17.36
C ARG A 51 -8.76 -4.02 -18.59
N ALA A 52 -7.58 -4.59 -18.42
CA ALA A 52 -6.85 -5.23 -19.52
C ALA A 52 -7.64 -6.40 -20.14
N GLY A 53 -8.31 -7.21 -19.31
CA GLY A 53 -9.16 -8.30 -19.78
C GLY A 53 -10.38 -7.82 -20.58
N ARG A 54 -11.01 -6.71 -20.18
CA ARG A 54 -12.11 -6.09 -20.93
C ARG A 54 -11.65 -5.54 -22.28
N ILE A 55 -10.53 -4.80 -22.30
CA ILE A 55 -9.91 -4.28 -23.52
C ILE A 55 -9.59 -5.42 -24.49
N ASN A 56 -8.96 -6.50 -24.02
CA ASN A 56 -8.61 -7.65 -24.86
C ASN A 56 -9.85 -8.36 -25.45
N ARG A 57 -11.02 -8.23 -24.83
CA ARG A 57 -12.30 -8.79 -25.32
C ARG A 57 -13.10 -7.81 -26.17
N GLY A 58 -12.59 -6.60 -26.43
CA GLY A 58 -13.33 -5.54 -27.14
C GLY A 58 -14.53 -5.00 -26.36
N ILE A 59 -14.59 -5.22 -25.05
CA ILE A 59 -15.62 -4.68 -24.16
C ILE A 59 -15.04 -3.38 -23.58
N ILE A 60 -15.58 -2.23 -24.01
CA ILE A 60 -15.10 -0.90 -23.61
C ILE A 60 -15.66 -0.54 -22.24
#